data_AF-A0A8R7K3N4-F1
#
_entry.id   AF-A0A8R7K3N4-F1
#
_cell.length_a   1.000
_cell.length_b   1.000
_cell.length_c   1.000
_cell.angle_alpha   90.00
_cell.angle_beta   90.00
_cell.angle_gamma   90.00
#
_symmetry.space_group_name_H-M   'P 1'
#
loop_
_entity.id
_entity.type
_entity.pdbx_description
1 polymer ?
#
loop_
_entity_poly.entity_id
_entity_poly.type
_entity_poly.pdbx_seq_one_letter_code
_entity_poly.pdbx_strand_id
1 'polypeptide(L)'
;MKMHRACKICGEIGHTDKEHQDGCPYCEASHLGEECPTTRVTCFMCEGTNHNPAQCRLLTTTQEVVQQQRKGMKKAVQEIIMKRRALVTCHKCRSKGHYASVCPEVITERERWARYSSPCPEKKRGRGRWEAWSKQAP
;
A
#
# COMPACT_ATOMS: atom_id res chain seq x y z
N MET A 1 -6.40 27.41 -6.44
CA MET A 1 -5.31 26.53 -6.92
C MET A 1 -4.57 26.02 -5.69
N LYS A 2 -4.42 24.70 -5.49
CA LYS A 2 -3.73 24.18 -4.31
C LYS A 2 -2.22 24.30 -4.48
N MET A 3 -1.55 25.03 -3.59
CA MET A 3 -0.09 25.13 -3.57
C MET A 3 0.50 23.79 -3.13
N HIS A 4 1.22 23.12 -4.02
CA HIS A 4 1.93 21.85 -3.73
C HIS A 4 3.32 22.06 -3.10
N ARG A 5 3.70 23.31 -2.84
CA ARG A 5 4.97 23.64 -2.18
C ARG A 5 4.71 23.85 -0.69
N ALA A 6 5.47 23.15 0.14
CA ALA A 6 5.53 23.42 1.57
C ALA A 6 5.99 24.86 1.85
N CYS A 7 5.35 25.51 2.81
CA CYS A 7 5.67 26.83 3.31
C CYS A 7 7.13 26.87 3.79
N LYS A 8 7.85 27.93 3.44
CA LYS A 8 9.25 28.12 3.86
C LYS A 8 9.39 28.44 5.35
N ILE A 9 8.32 28.94 5.98
CA ILE A 9 8.32 29.32 7.39
C ILE A 9 7.89 28.16 8.29
N CYS A 10 6.91 27.31 7.95
CA CYS A 10 6.50 26.22 8.85
C CYS A 10 6.64 24.79 8.27
N GLY A 11 6.88 24.64 6.97
CA GLY A 11 6.99 23.34 6.31
C GLY A 11 5.67 22.65 5.95
N GLU A 12 4.51 23.22 6.28
CA GLU A 12 3.20 22.67 5.90
C GLU A 12 2.83 23.00 4.44
N ILE A 13 2.01 22.16 3.80
CA ILE A 13 1.55 22.34 2.42
C ILE A 13 0.14 22.92 2.44
N GLY A 14 -0.11 23.94 1.62
CA GLY A 14 -1.46 24.49 1.43
C GLY A 14 -1.53 26.02 1.51
N HIS A 15 -0.49 26.65 2.02
CA HIS A 15 -0.36 28.10 2.20
C HIS A 15 1.04 28.60 1.82
N THR A 16 1.21 29.92 1.81
CA THR A 16 2.44 30.65 1.48
C THR A 16 3.01 31.34 2.72
N ASP A 17 4.30 31.71 2.65
CA ASP A 17 5.00 32.47 3.70
C ASP A 17 4.30 33.79 4.06
N LYS A 18 3.59 34.40 3.10
CA LYS A 18 2.79 35.62 3.29
C LYS A 18 1.59 35.48 4.21
N GLU A 19 1.13 34.26 4.49
CA GLU A 19 -0.03 34.00 5.34
C GLU A 19 0.35 33.89 6.83
N HIS A 20 1.64 33.92 7.16
CA HIS A 20 2.11 34.09 8.54
C HIS A 20 2.09 35.59 8.89
N GLN A 21 1.25 36.01 9.85
CA GLN A 21 1.25 37.35 10.43
C GLN A 21 2.41 37.49 11.41
N ASP A 22 3.57 38.06 10.99
CA ASP A 22 4.75 38.57 11.73
C ASP A 22 5.27 37.85 13.00
N GLY A 23 4.63 36.77 13.42
CA GLY A 23 4.94 35.92 14.53
C GLY A 23 5.70 34.73 14.00
N CYS A 24 6.82 34.44 14.65
CA CYS A 24 7.61 33.27 14.32
C CYS A 24 6.79 32.01 14.64
N PRO A 25 6.47 31.13 13.67
CA PRO A 25 5.72 29.90 13.96
C PRO A 25 6.52 28.89 14.80
N TYR A 26 7.80 29.17 15.08
CA TYR A 26 8.68 28.35 15.89
C TYR A 26 9.03 28.97 17.24
N CYS A 27 8.68 30.24 17.49
CA CYS A 27 9.07 30.96 18.69
C CYS A 27 7.89 31.80 19.19
N GLU A 28 7.64 31.78 20.49
CA GLU A 28 6.61 32.62 21.13
C GLU A 28 6.98 34.12 21.13
N ALA A 29 8.16 34.49 20.63
CA ALA A 29 8.66 35.87 20.56
C ALA A 29 8.65 36.42 19.12
N SER A 30 8.27 37.69 18.99
CA SER A 30 8.38 38.45 17.75
C SER A 30 9.85 38.83 17.51
N HIS A 31 10.49 38.22 16.52
CA HIS A 31 11.84 38.58 16.08
C HIS A 31 11.88 38.70 14.56
N LEU A 32 12.85 39.44 14.01
CA LEU A 32 13.08 39.48 12.57
C LEU A 32 13.49 38.08 12.08
N GLY A 33 13.11 37.73 10.85
CA GLY A 33 13.32 36.38 10.30
C GLY A 33 14.77 35.89 10.39
N GLU A 34 15.75 36.80 10.31
CA GLU A 34 17.19 36.52 10.37
C GLU A 34 17.71 36.14 11.76
N GLU A 35 16.99 36.51 12.81
CA GLU A 35 17.35 36.24 14.22
C GLU A 35 16.72 34.93 14.73
N CYS A 36 15.85 34.30 13.93
CA CYS A 36 15.20 33.08 14.36
C CYS A 36 16.22 31.95 14.53
N PRO A 37 16.27 31.24 15.67
CA PRO A 37 17.13 30.06 15.83
C PRO A 37 16.90 29.00 14.76
N THR A 38 15.70 28.95 14.15
CA THR A 38 15.38 28.01 13.08
C THR A 38 15.95 28.41 11.71
N THR A 39 16.50 29.62 11.54
CA THR A 39 17.31 29.96 10.34
C THR A 39 18.54 29.06 10.19
N ARG A 40 18.98 28.44 11.29
CA ARG A 40 20.07 27.47 11.32
C ARG A 40 19.62 26.02 11.06
N VAL A 41 18.32 25.77 10.87
CA VAL A 41 17.84 24.42 10.54
C VAL A 41 18.19 24.12 9.09
N THR A 42 19.28 23.38 8.93
CA THR A 42 19.70 22.83 7.65
C THR A 42 18.86 21.60 7.30
N CYS A 43 18.57 21.38 6.03
CA CYS A 43 18.08 20.11 5.54
C CYS A 43 19.07 19.00 5.97
N PHE A 44 18.64 18.08 6.84
CA PHE A 44 19.53 17.06 7.41
C PHE A 44 20.18 16.13 6.37
N MET A 45 19.70 16.15 5.14
CA MET A 45 20.11 15.22 4.08
C MET A 45 21.06 15.84 3.06
N CYS A 46 21.12 17.18 2.97
CA CYS A 46 22.00 17.88 2.03
C CYS A 46 22.62 19.15 2.61
N GLU A 47 22.37 19.43 3.89
CA GLU A 47 22.82 20.61 4.64
C GLU A 47 22.33 21.97 4.09
N GLY A 48 21.44 21.96 3.09
CA GLY A 48 20.89 23.19 2.50
C GLY A 48 19.96 23.94 3.46
N THR A 49 20.05 25.27 3.46
CA THR A 49 19.33 26.16 4.40
C THR A 49 18.03 26.75 3.87
N ASN A 50 17.73 26.55 2.58
CA ASN A 50 16.63 27.23 1.88
C ASN A 50 15.42 26.33 1.55
N HIS A 51 15.40 25.09 2.05
CA HIS A 51 14.33 24.14 1.82
C HIS A 51 14.24 23.13 2.96
N ASN A 52 13.04 22.60 3.19
CA ASN A 52 12.83 21.51 4.13
C ASN A 52 13.12 20.13 3.49
N PRO A 53 13.31 19.06 4.28
CA PRO A 53 13.60 17.73 3.78
C PRO A 53 12.60 17.18 2.75
N ALA A 54 11.30 17.49 2.87
CA ALA A 54 10.29 17.04 1.91
C ALA A 54 10.44 17.70 0.53
N GLN A 55 11.13 18.84 0.45
CA GLN A 55 11.47 19.55 -0.79
C GLN A 55 12.90 19.27 -1.26
N CYS A 56 13.67 18.45 -0.54
CA CYS A 56 15.04 18.13 -0.89
C CYS A 56 15.09 17.22 -2.12
N ARG A 57 15.75 17.67 -3.19
CA ARG A 57 15.92 16.87 -4.41
C ARG A 57 16.62 15.54 -4.13
N LEU A 58 17.57 15.51 -3.20
CA LEU A 58 18.25 14.27 -2.81
C LEU A 58 17.30 13.27 -2.14
N LEU A 59 16.28 13.73 -1.41
CA LEU A 59 15.24 12.84 -0.87
C LEU A 59 14.55 12.10 -2.00
N THR A 60 14.06 12.88 -2.98
CA THR A 60 13.27 12.38 -4.09
C THR A 60 14.09 11.41 -4.93
N THR A 61 15.33 11.78 -5.27
CA THR A 61 16.23 10.90 -6.01
C THR A 61 16.54 9.61 -5.24
N THR A 62 16.79 9.69 -3.93
CA THR A 62 17.05 8.50 -3.10
C THR A 62 15.83 7.58 -3.06
N GLN A 63 14.63 8.14 -2.89
CA GLN A 63 13.38 7.39 -2.93
C GLN A 63 13.18 6.71 -4.28
N GLU A 64 13.38 7.40 -5.40
CA GLU A 64 13.27 6.84 -6.75
C GLU A 64 14.22 5.67 -6.97
N VAL A 65 15.49 5.81 -6.58
CA VAL A 65 16.49 4.74 -6.71
C VAL A 65 16.11 3.52 -5.88
N VAL A 66 15.70 3.71 -4.62
CA VAL A 66 15.26 2.61 -3.74
C VAL A 66 14.02 1.91 -4.32
N GLN A 67 13.05 2.67 -4.84
CA GLN A 67 11.87 2.09 -5.48
C GLN A 67 12.25 1.28 -6.73
N GLN A 68 13.17 1.81 -7.55
CA GLN A 68 13.65 1.11 -8.74
C GLN A 68 14.39 -0.18 -8.38
N GLN A 69 15.28 -0.14 -7.39
CA GLN A 69 15.99 -1.33 -6.90
C GLN A 69 15.01 -2.38 -6.35
N ARG A 70 14.02 -1.96 -5.55
CA ARG A 70 12.99 -2.86 -5.01
C ARG A 70 12.19 -3.54 -6.12
N LYS A 71 11.81 -2.80 -7.17
CA LYS A 71 11.11 -3.35 -8.34
C LYS A 71 12.00 -4.34 -9.10
N GLY A 72 13.27 -3.99 -9.33
CA GLY A 72 14.25 -4.87 -9.97
C GLY A 72 14.44 -6.18 -9.21
N MET A 73 14.68 -6.10 -7.90
CA MET A 73 14.85 -7.26 -7.03
C MET A 73 13.59 -8.14 -7.01
N LYS A 74 12.39 -7.53 -6.92
CA LYS A 74 11.13 -8.28 -6.96
C LYS A 74 10.98 -9.07 -8.27
N LYS A 75 11.32 -8.46 -9.41
CA LYS A 75 11.29 -9.15 -10.72
C LYS A 75 12.29 -10.30 -10.77
N ALA A 76 13.54 -10.09 -10.34
CA ALA A 76 14.56 -11.12 -10.33
C ALA A 76 14.16 -12.32 -9.44
N VAL A 77 13.68 -12.05 -8.22
CA VAL A 77 13.18 -13.10 -7.31
C VAL A 77 12.00 -13.84 -7.93
N GLN A 78 11.05 -13.12 -8.55
CA GLN A 78 9.91 -13.73 -9.21
C GLN A 78 10.35 -14.64 -10.37
N GLU A 79 11.33 -14.23 -11.16
CA GLU A 79 11.88 -15.05 -12.25
C GLU A 79 12.52 -16.34 -11.73
N ILE A 80 13.30 -16.26 -10.65
CA ILE A 80 13.89 -17.43 -9.98
C ILE A 80 12.79 -18.39 -9.49
N ILE A 81 11.74 -17.86 -8.85
CA ILE A 81 10.60 -18.65 -8.37
C ILE A 81 9.90 -19.33 -9.55
N MET A 82 9.65 -18.62 -10.66
CA MET A 82 8.99 -19.18 -11.83
C MET A 82 9.84 -20.28 -12.49
N LYS A 83 11.16 -20.07 -12.61
CA LYS A 83 12.10 -21.08 -13.12
C LYS A 83 12.10 -22.33 -12.25
N ARG A 84 12.15 -22.19 -10.92
CA ARG A 84 12.05 -23.33 -10.00
C ARG A 84 10.70 -24.03 -10.12
N ARG A 85 9.61 -23.26 -10.18
CA ARG A 85 8.24 -23.79 -10.32
C ARG A 85 8.06 -24.57 -11.63
N ALA A 86 8.68 -24.14 -12.73
CA ALA A 86 8.65 -24.84 -14.02
C ALA A 86 9.25 -26.25 -13.95
N LEU A 87 10.17 -26.50 -13.02
CA LEU A 87 10.79 -27.82 -12.79
C LEU A 87 9.97 -28.72 -11.86
N VAL A 88 9.05 -28.14 -11.07
CA VAL A 88 8.20 -28.91 -10.16
C VAL A 88 7.27 -29.80 -10.95
N THR A 89 7.29 -31.10 -10.64
CA THR A 89 6.36 -32.09 -11.20
C THR A 89 5.22 -32.33 -10.21
N CYS A 90 3.98 -32.18 -10.65
CA CYS A 90 2.81 -32.43 -9.84
C CYS A 90 2.61 -33.94 -9.67
N HIS A 91 2.53 -34.43 -8.43
CA HIS A 91 2.32 -35.86 -8.18
C HIS A 91 0.88 -36.34 -8.46
N LYS A 92 -0.09 -35.42 -8.64
CA LYS A 92 -1.50 -35.79 -8.92
C LYS A 92 -1.78 -36.02 -10.39
N CYS A 93 -1.31 -35.12 -11.26
CA CYS A 93 -1.52 -35.20 -12.72
C CYS A 93 -0.24 -35.47 -13.52
N ARG A 94 0.93 -35.56 -12.87
CA ARG A 94 2.25 -35.84 -13.48
C ARG A 94 2.77 -34.76 -14.44
N SER A 95 2.07 -33.64 -14.63
CA SER A 95 2.57 -32.51 -15.42
C SER A 95 3.44 -31.55 -14.59
N LYS A 96 4.28 -30.76 -15.28
CA LYS A 96 5.22 -29.81 -14.66
C LYS A 96 4.61 -28.41 -14.50
N GLY A 97 5.27 -27.54 -13.72
CA GLY A 97 4.94 -26.10 -13.65
C GLY A 97 4.02 -25.67 -12.50
N HIS A 98 3.59 -26.60 -11.65
CA HIS A 98 2.74 -26.29 -10.50
C HIS A 98 2.89 -27.32 -9.38
N TYR A 99 2.56 -26.91 -8.16
CA TYR A 99 2.49 -27.80 -7.01
C TYR A 99 1.14 -28.54 -6.98
N ALA A 100 1.12 -29.76 -6.45
CA ALA A 100 -0.09 -30.57 -6.34
C ALA A 100 -1.22 -29.94 -5.48
N SER A 101 -0.88 -28.97 -4.62
CA SER A 101 -1.85 -28.17 -3.87
C SER A 101 -2.68 -27.24 -4.77
N VAL A 102 -2.12 -26.81 -5.90
CA VAL A 102 -2.72 -25.90 -6.88
C VAL A 102 -2.85 -26.57 -8.25
N CYS A 103 -3.13 -27.87 -8.26
CA CYS A 103 -3.31 -28.64 -9.49
C CYS A 103 -4.59 -28.23 -10.23
N PRO A 104 -4.50 -27.73 -11.47
CA PRO A 104 -5.67 -27.26 -12.20
C PRO A 104 -6.67 -28.39 -12.48
N GLU A 105 -6.22 -29.61 -12.77
CA GLU A 105 -7.13 -30.74 -13.01
C GLU A 105 -8.00 -31.03 -11.79
N VAL A 106 -7.41 -31.06 -10.60
CA VAL A 106 -8.14 -31.32 -9.34
C VAL A 106 -9.05 -30.15 -8.96
N ILE A 107 -8.62 -28.92 -9.21
CA ILE A 107 -9.45 -27.73 -8.97
C ILE A 107 -10.65 -27.73 -9.93
N THR A 108 -10.42 -27.96 -11.22
CA THR A 108 -11.49 -28.02 -12.22
C THR A 108 -12.46 -29.17 -11.96
N GLU A 109 -11.99 -30.30 -11.42
CA GLU A 109 -12.84 -31.41 -10.99
C GLU A 109 -13.69 -31.05 -9.76
N ARG A 110 -13.11 -30.37 -8.75
CA ARG A 110 -13.84 -29.84 -7.60
C ARG A 110 -14.89 -28.79 -8.02
N GLU A 111 -14.54 -27.87 -8.90
CA GLU A 111 -15.46 -26.86 -9.44
C GLU A 111 -16.54 -27.47 -10.33
N ARG A 112 -16.22 -28.53 -11.06
CA ARG A 112 -17.19 -29.33 -11.82
C ARG A 112 -18.15 -30.05 -10.88
N TRP A 113 -17.66 -30.67 -9.80
CA TRP A 113 -18.49 -31.28 -8.76
C TRP A 113 -19.34 -30.24 -8.04
N ALA A 114 -18.82 -29.04 -7.76
CA ALA A 114 -19.60 -27.95 -7.19
C ALA A 114 -20.73 -27.49 -8.12
N ARG A 115 -20.48 -27.44 -9.44
CA ARG A 115 -21.52 -27.19 -10.44
C ARG A 115 -22.55 -28.32 -10.50
N TYR A 116 -22.10 -29.58 -10.50
CA TYR A 116 -22.98 -30.77 -10.58
C TYR A 116 -23.77 -31.02 -9.30
N SER A 117 -23.20 -30.66 -8.14
CA SER A 117 -23.81 -30.73 -6.81
C SER A 117 -24.52 -29.44 -6.41
N SER A 118 -24.67 -28.50 -7.35
CA SER A 118 -25.58 -27.37 -7.17
C SER A 118 -26.96 -27.94 -6.81
N PRO A 119 -27.57 -27.54 -5.69
CA PRO A 119 -28.90 -28.00 -5.36
C PRO A 119 -29.84 -27.65 -6.53
N CYS A 120 -30.58 -28.65 -7.02
CA CYS A 120 -31.62 -28.44 -8.01
C CYS A 120 -32.52 -27.26 -7.55
N PRO A 121 -32.83 -26.27 -8.42
CA PRO A 121 -33.65 -25.12 -8.04
C PRO A 121 -35.07 -25.51 -7.57
N GLU A 122 -35.49 -26.75 -7.83
CA GLU A 122 -36.80 -27.30 -7.50
C GLU A 122 -36.96 -27.81 -6.05
N LYS A 123 -36.29 -27.21 -5.04
CA LYS A 123 -36.68 -27.38 -3.63
C LYS A 123 -36.63 -26.08 -2.84
N LYS A 124 -37.29 -25.04 -3.35
CA LYS A 124 -37.83 -23.94 -2.52
C LYS A 124 -39.20 -24.28 -1.91
N ARG A 125 -39.42 -25.53 -1.50
CA ARG A 125 -40.53 -25.88 -0.60
C ARG A 125 -40.01 -26.77 0.52
N GLY A 126 -40.07 -26.24 1.74
CA GLY A 126 -39.97 -27.04 2.95
C GLY A 126 -38.64 -26.98 3.69
N ARG A 127 -38.17 -25.79 4.07
CA ARG A 127 -37.38 -25.66 5.31
C ARG A 127 -37.51 -24.30 5.99
N GLY A 128 -38.70 -23.69 5.93
CA GLY A 128 -39.12 -22.68 6.90
C GLY A 128 -39.77 -23.36 8.10
N ARG A 129 -38.97 -23.85 9.06
CA ARG A 129 -39.50 -24.36 10.34
C ARG A 129 -38.54 -24.27 11.54
N TRP A 130 -37.33 -23.74 11.42
CA TRP A 130 -36.42 -23.61 12.57
C TRP A 130 -36.18 -22.17 13.03
N GLU A 131 -36.38 -21.15 12.19
CA GLU A 131 -36.22 -19.73 12.61
C GLU A 131 -37.45 -19.14 13.32
N ALA A 132 -38.57 -19.86 13.37
CA ALA A 132 -39.81 -19.40 14.01
C ALA A 132 -39.99 -19.84 15.48
N TRP A 133 -39.13 -20.71 16.01
CA TRP A 133 -39.21 -21.17 17.41
C TRP A 133 -38.34 -20.39 18.40
N SER A 134 -37.46 -19.49 17.94
CA SER A 134 -36.63 -18.65 18.83
C SER A 134 -37.21 -17.26 19.12
N LYS A 135 -38.43 -16.94 18.63
CA LYS A 135 -39.09 -15.65 18.89
C LYS A 135 -40.46 -15.75 19.58
N GLN A 136 -40.89 -16.95 19.95
CA GLN A 136 -42.09 -17.21 20.73
C GLN A 136 -41.82 -18.38 21.68
N ALA A 137 -41.06 -18.13 22.73
CA ALA A 137 -41.12 -18.91 23.95
C ALA A 137 -41.44 -17.91 25.08
N PRO A 138 -42.43 -18.22 25.95
CA PRO A 138 -42.76 -17.40 27.12
C PRO A 138 -41.63 -17.37 28.15
#